data_AF-A0A8T1GS22-F1
#
_entry.id   AF-A0A8T1GS22-F1
#
_cell.length_a   1.000
_cell.length_b   1.000
_cell.length_c   1.000
_cell.angle_alpha   90.00
_cell.angle_beta   90.00
_cell.angle_gamma   90.00
#
_symmetry.space_group_name_H-M   'P 1'
#
loop_
_entity.id
_entity.type
_entity.pdbx_description
1 polymer ?
#
loop_
_entity_poly.entity_id
_entity_poly.type
_entity_poly.pdbx_seq_one_letter_code
_entity_poly.pdbx_strand_id
1 'polypeptide(L)'
;MYVRRGLSIVPLSHNGTHVPEFFMELDVVRGNNHQLDYHPSAIAKIDGTPIAKWLENDALRNPSNYQDPDAQFNTMFSTVQRTAIGSVGAALLTQFEIPDSYTVHFRNGSELDITTSILFLPTADFNDVYSGE
;
A
#
# COMPACT_ATOMS: atom_id res chain seq x y z
N MET A 1 12.41 5.53 7.08
CA MET A 1 11.33 5.22 6.11
C MET A 1 10.42 4.20 6.76
N TYR A 2 9.15 4.52 6.91
CA TYR A 2 8.17 3.62 7.50
C TYR A 2 7.62 2.70 6.40
N VAL A 3 7.36 1.45 6.76
CA VAL A 3 6.85 0.44 5.82
C VAL A 3 5.50 -0.05 6.31
N ARG A 4 4.50 0.04 5.44
CA ARG A 4 3.14 -0.48 5.68
C ARG A 4 3.04 -1.94 5.25
N ARG A 5 3.81 -2.82 5.90
CA ARG A 5 3.86 -4.24 5.51
C ARG A 5 2.45 -4.82 5.45
N GLY A 6 2.10 -5.41 4.32
CA GLY A 6 0.75 -5.94 4.08
C GLY A 6 -0.18 -4.98 3.36
N LEU A 7 0.12 -3.68 3.26
CA LEU A 7 -0.67 -2.70 2.51
C LEU A 7 -0.03 -2.40 1.14
N SER A 8 0.00 -3.41 0.28
CA SER A 8 0.34 -3.24 -1.14
C SER A 8 -0.93 -3.32 -1.98
N ILE A 9 -1.12 -2.33 -2.86
CA ILE A 9 -2.38 -2.10 -3.57
C ILE A 9 -2.13 -2.16 -5.07
N VAL A 10 -3.02 -2.86 -5.78
CA VAL A 10 -3.01 -2.98 -7.24
C VAL A 10 -4.34 -2.45 -7.80
N PRO A 11 -4.31 -1.53 -8.78
CA PRO A 11 -5.50 -1.11 -9.51
C PRO A 11 -5.80 -2.14 -10.60
N LEU A 12 -7.02 -2.67 -10.62
CA LEU A 12 -7.52 -3.59 -11.63
C LEU A 12 -8.77 -3.02 -12.29
N SER A 13 -8.71 -2.84 -13.61
CA SER A 13 -9.88 -2.48 -14.41
C SER A 13 -10.39 -3.73 -15.12
N HIS A 14 -11.72 -3.93 -15.11
CA HIS A 14 -12.34 -5.07 -15.76
C HIS A 14 -12.06 -5.14 -17.28
N ASN A 15 -11.99 -3.98 -17.95
CA ASN A 15 -11.89 -3.87 -19.41
C ASN A 15 -11.03 -2.70 -19.91
N GLY A 16 -10.35 -1.99 -19.02
CA GLY A 16 -9.49 -0.84 -19.37
C GLY A 16 -10.23 0.45 -19.71
N THR A 17 -11.58 0.46 -19.67
CA THR A 17 -12.39 1.68 -19.90
C THR A 17 -13.19 2.09 -18.66
N HIS A 18 -13.36 1.19 -17.70
CA HIS A 18 -13.92 1.52 -16.40
C HIS A 18 -12.87 1.98 -15.39
N VAL A 19 -13.30 2.83 -14.47
CA VAL A 19 -12.52 3.23 -13.30
C VAL A 19 -12.05 1.96 -12.58
N PRO A 20 -10.74 1.82 -12.33
CA PRO A 20 -10.21 0.62 -11.69
C PRO A 20 -10.74 0.46 -10.27
N GLU A 21 -10.92 -0.78 -9.87
CA GLU A 21 -11.08 -1.17 -8.48
C GLU A 21 -9.70 -1.46 -7.88
N PHE A 22 -9.58 -1.33 -6.56
CA PHE A 22 -8.31 -1.51 -5.87
C PHE A 22 -8.32 -2.80 -5.09
N PHE A 23 -7.31 -3.64 -5.27
CA PHE A 23 -7.17 -4.93 -4.60
C PHE A 23 -5.85 -5.00 -3.83
N MET A 24 -5.78 -5.89 -2.85
CA MET A 24 -4.52 -6.23 -2.20
C MET A 24 -3.63 -6.98 -3.19
N GLU A 25 -2.37 -6.58 -3.33
CA GLU A 25 -1.41 -7.26 -4.23
C GLU A 25 -1.28 -8.75 -3.88
N LEU A 26 -1.30 -9.08 -2.59
CA LEU A 26 -1.21 -10.46 -2.11
C LEU A 26 -2.38 -11.33 -2.61
N ASP A 27 -3.59 -10.77 -2.64
CA ASP A 27 -4.77 -11.47 -3.15
C ASP A 27 -4.64 -11.72 -4.66
N VAL A 28 -4.14 -10.74 -5.41
CA VAL A 28 -3.92 -10.88 -6.86
C VAL A 28 -2.87 -11.96 -7.13
N VAL A 29 -1.73 -11.92 -6.43
CA VAL A 29 -0.63 -12.89 -6.61
C VAL A 29 -1.08 -14.31 -6.23
N ARG A 30 -1.70 -14.48 -5.06
CA ARG A 30 -2.18 -15.80 -4.62
C ARG A 30 -3.32 -16.30 -5.49
N GLY A 31 -4.21 -15.42 -5.94
CA GLY A 31 -5.31 -15.76 -6.84
C GLY A 31 -4.78 -16.30 -8.17
N ASN A 32 -3.80 -15.63 -8.78
CA ASN A 32 -3.15 -16.08 -10.00
C ASN A 32 -2.43 -17.43 -9.85
N ASN A 33 -1.92 -17.73 -8.65
CA ASN A 33 -1.27 -18.99 -8.35
C ASN A 33 -2.24 -20.11 -7.88
N HIS A 34 -3.55 -19.85 -7.87
CA HIS A 34 -4.57 -20.76 -7.32
C HIS A 34 -4.31 -21.17 -5.86
N GLN A 35 -3.79 -20.23 -5.06
CA GLN A 35 -3.42 -20.43 -3.64
C GLN A 35 -4.45 -19.82 -2.67
N LEU A 36 -5.61 -19.40 -3.17
CA LEU A 36 -6.67 -18.84 -2.34
C LEU A 36 -7.77 -19.87 -2.09
N ASP A 37 -8.21 -19.95 -0.85
CA ASP A 37 -9.41 -20.64 -0.39
C ASP A 37 -10.62 -19.70 -0.29
N TYR A 38 -10.43 -18.41 -0.57
CA TYR A 38 -11.48 -17.37 -0.62
C TYR A 38 -11.48 -16.63 -1.97
N HIS A 39 -12.55 -15.88 -2.23
CA HIS A 39 -12.60 -14.97 -3.37
C HIS A 39 -12.13 -13.56 -2.95
N PRO A 40 -11.09 -13.00 -3.56
CA PRO A 40 -10.67 -11.62 -3.32
C PRO A 40 -11.80 -10.62 -3.52
N SER A 41 -11.83 -9.58 -2.68
CA SER A 41 -12.74 -8.47 -2.82
C SER A 41 -11.95 -7.17 -3.01
N ALA A 42 -12.52 -6.24 -3.75
CA ALA A 42 -11.97 -4.89 -3.85
C ALA A 42 -12.00 -4.20 -2.46
N ILE A 43 -11.01 -3.35 -2.22
CA ILE A 43 -10.93 -2.46 -1.08
C ILE A 43 -11.97 -1.34 -1.26
N ALA A 44 -12.77 -1.09 -0.23
CA ALA A 44 -13.74 -0.01 -0.20
C ALA A 44 -13.14 1.26 0.42
N LYS A 45 -12.52 1.11 1.60
CA LYS A 45 -12.01 2.22 2.41
C LYS A 45 -10.90 1.74 3.36
N ILE A 46 -10.05 2.67 3.78
CA ILE A 46 -9.02 2.47 4.81
C ILE A 46 -9.26 3.51 5.89
N ASP A 47 -9.36 3.08 7.15
CA ASP A 47 -9.64 3.94 8.31
C ASP A 47 -10.87 4.84 8.11
N GLY A 48 -11.94 4.27 7.57
CA GLY A 48 -13.16 5.02 7.24
C GLY A 48 -13.07 5.90 5.99
N THR A 49 -11.89 6.11 5.39
CA THR A 49 -11.67 6.96 4.22
C THR A 49 -11.79 6.16 2.91
N PRO A 50 -12.64 6.57 1.95
CA PRO A 50 -12.75 5.89 0.66
C PRO A 50 -11.39 5.72 -0.02
N ILE A 51 -11.13 4.53 -0.58
CA ILE A 51 -9.78 4.14 -1.02
C ILE A 51 -9.16 5.13 -2.03
N ALA A 52 -9.94 5.63 -2.98
CA ALA A 52 -9.45 6.59 -3.96
C ALA A 52 -8.93 7.88 -3.29
N LYS A 53 -9.69 8.41 -2.32
CA LYS A 53 -9.32 9.59 -1.55
C LYS A 53 -8.13 9.32 -0.62
N TRP A 54 -8.06 8.12 -0.06
CA TRP A 54 -6.93 7.71 0.78
C TRP A 54 -5.63 7.71 -0.03
N LEU A 55 -5.63 7.10 -1.22
CA LEU A 55 -4.49 7.05 -2.14
C LEU A 55 -4.08 8.43 -2.64
N GLU A 56 -5.04 9.29 -2.98
CA GLU A 56 -4.79 10.68 -3.40
C GLU A 56 -4.12 11.48 -2.29
N ASN A 57 -4.68 11.43 -1.07
CA ASN A 57 -4.10 12.10 0.08
C ASN A 57 -2.69 11.60 0.37
N ASP A 58 -2.45 10.30 0.21
CA ASP A 58 -1.15 9.71 0.49
C ASP A 58 -0.10 10.06 -0.59
N ALA A 59 -0.50 10.08 -1.86
CA ALA A 59 0.36 10.53 -2.95
C ALA A 59 0.83 11.98 -2.76
N LEU A 60 -0.09 12.87 -2.36
CA LEU A 60 0.19 14.30 -2.14
C LEU A 60 0.98 14.59 -0.87
N ARG A 61 1.10 13.63 0.06
CA ARG A 61 1.81 13.82 1.32
C ARG A 61 3.32 13.90 1.15
N ASN A 62 3.91 13.64 -0.01
CA ASN A 62 5.35 13.76 -0.23
C ASN A 62 5.74 15.16 -0.77
N PRO A 63 6.14 16.13 0.10
CA PRO A 63 6.39 17.51 -0.30
C PRO A 63 7.66 17.68 -1.14
N SER A 64 8.54 16.67 -1.18
CA SER A 64 9.79 16.70 -1.94
C SER A 64 9.61 16.26 -3.41
N ASN A 65 8.37 15.98 -3.83
CA ASN A 65 8.06 15.43 -5.14
C ASN A 65 7.57 16.54 -6.10
N TYR A 66 8.41 16.94 -7.06
CA TYR A 66 8.09 17.95 -8.07
C TYR A 66 7.32 17.40 -9.28
N GLN A 67 6.78 16.19 -9.15
CA GLN A 67 6.00 15.54 -10.20
C GLN A 67 4.57 16.08 -10.19
N ASP A 68 3.93 16.05 -11.36
CA ASP A 68 2.51 16.36 -11.48
C ASP A 68 1.66 15.40 -10.62
N PRO A 69 0.48 15.83 -10.10
CA PRO A 69 -0.32 15.01 -9.18
C PRO A 69 -0.69 13.62 -9.71
N ASP A 70 -0.93 13.49 -11.02
CA ASP A 70 -1.22 12.22 -11.67
C ASP A 70 0.01 11.30 -11.70
N ALA A 71 1.19 11.85 -11.97
CA ALA A 71 2.45 11.12 -11.87
C ALA A 71 2.70 10.64 -10.44
N GLN A 72 2.44 11.47 -9.42
CA GLN A 72 2.52 11.07 -8.01
C GLN A 72 1.55 9.92 -7.70
N PHE A 73 0.29 10.03 -8.11
CA PHE A 73 -0.71 8.98 -7.91
C PHE A 73 -0.29 7.67 -8.59
N ASN A 74 0.22 7.72 -9.81
CA ASN A 74 0.68 6.54 -10.53
C ASN A 74 1.85 5.84 -9.82
N THR A 75 2.69 6.57 -9.06
CA THR A 75 3.77 5.96 -8.27
C THR A 75 3.28 5.10 -7.10
N MET A 76 2.02 5.24 -6.68
CA MET A 76 1.45 4.48 -5.56
C MET A 76 1.43 2.99 -5.82
N PHE A 77 1.36 2.58 -7.09
CA PHE A 77 1.16 1.19 -7.48
C PHE A 77 2.46 0.55 -7.97
N SER A 78 2.61 -0.75 -7.65
CA SER A 78 3.68 -1.57 -8.19
C SER A 78 3.43 -1.83 -9.68
N THR A 79 4.49 -1.82 -10.50
CA THR A 79 4.44 -2.18 -11.92
C THR A 79 5.46 -3.27 -12.21
N VAL A 80 5.25 -4.07 -13.25
CA VAL A 80 6.18 -5.16 -13.63
C VAL A 80 7.62 -4.64 -13.77
N GLN A 81 7.80 -3.45 -14.33
CA GLN A 81 9.11 -2.81 -14.49
C GLN A 81 9.71 -2.42 -13.13
N ARG A 82 8.91 -1.86 -12.20
CA ARG A 82 9.36 -1.55 -10.84
C ARG A 82 9.77 -2.82 -10.08
N THR A 83 8.95 -3.87 -10.15
CA THR A 83 9.25 -5.15 -9.52
C THR A 83 10.53 -5.75 -10.07
N ALA A 84 10.76 -5.68 -11.39
CA ALA A 84 11.95 -6.21 -12.04
C ALA A 84 13.26 -5.55 -11.57
N ILE A 85 13.21 -4.29 -11.11
CA ILE A 85 14.37 -3.57 -10.55
C ILE A 85 14.40 -3.61 -9.01
N GLY A 86 13.57 -4.45 -8.36
CA GLY A 86 13.49 -4.56 -6.91
C GLY A 86 12.82 -3.36 -6.22
N SER A 87 12.04 -2.56 -6.95
CA SER A 87 11.26 -1.44 -6.43
C SER A 87 9.81 -1.86 -6.14
N VAL A 88 9.19 -1.18 -5.18
CA VAL A 88 7.81 -1.40 -4.72
C VAL A 88 6.95 -0.15 -5.00
N GLY A 89 5.63 -0.32 -5.03
CA GLY A 89 4.70 0.81 -5.12
C GLY A 89 4.80 1.71 -3.88
N ALA A 90 4.68 3.02 -4.09
CA ALA A 90 4.82 4.00 -3.01
C ALA A 90 3.75 3.85 -1.91
N ALA A 91 2.61 3.21 -2.18
CA ALA A 91 1.61 2.89 -1.14
C ALA A 91 2.20 2.10 0.04
N LEU A 92 3.24 1.28 -0.22
CA LEU A 92 3.92 0.48 0.79
C LEU A 92 4.85 1.32 1.69
N LEU A 93 5.25 2.51 1.25
CA LEU A 93 6.30 3.32 1.87
C LEU A 93 5.75 4.67 2.30
N THR A 94 6.29 5.22 3.39
CA THR A 94 5.98 6.59 3.81
C THR A 94 7.14 7.23 4.56
N GLN A 95 7.21 8.55 4.46
CA GLN A 95 8.22 9.39 5.09
C GLN A 95 7.72 10.07 6.38
N PHE A 96 6.41 10.03 6.65
CA PHE A 96 5.78 10.69 7.80
C PHE A 96 5.35 9.69 8.86
N GLU A 97 5.11 10.20 10.06
CA GLU A 97 4.49 9.46 11.16
C GLU A 97 3.15 8.88 10.71
N ILE A 98 2.95 7.59 10.94
CA ILE A 98 1.77 6.85 10.56
C ILE A 98 1.12 6.26 11.80
N PRO A 99 -0.21 6.08 11.79
CA PRO A 99 -0.87 5.35 12.86
C PRO A 99 -0.28 3.94 13.00
N ASP A 100 -0.28 3.42 14.23
CA ASP A 100 0.25 2.09 14.54
C ASP A 100 -0.39 0.98 13.71
N SER A 101 -1.63 1.20 13.25
CA SER A 101 -2.34 0.27 12.39
C SER A 101 -3.25 0.98 11.39
N TYR A 102 -3.61 0.25 10.33
CA TYR A 102 -4.64 0.60 9.36
C TYR A 102 -5.72 -0.49 9.35
N THR A 103 -6.99 -0.10 9.34
CA THR A 103 -8.09 -1.04 9.11
C THR A 103 -8.56 -0.92 7.66
N VAL A 104 -8.33 -1.99 6.89
CA VAL A 104 -8.76 -2.11 5.50
C VAL A 104 -10.15 -2.74 5.46
N HIS A 105 -11.12 -2.04 4.89
CA HIS A 105 -12.47 -2.56 4.69
C HIS A 105 -12.68 -2.95 3.23
N PHE A 106 -13.21 -4.15 3.01
CA PHE A 106 -13.49 -4.70 1.68
C PHE A 106 -14.96 -4.54 1.29
N ARG A 107 -15.25 -4.54 -0.02
CA ARG A 107 -16.62 -4.39 -0.56
C ARG A 107 -17.55 -5.55 -0.19
N ASN A 108 -17.02 -6.74 0.04
CA ASN A 108 -17.76 -7.91 0.55
C ASN A 108 -18.09 -7.81 2.06
N GLY A 109 -17.64 -6.76 2.75
CA GLY A 109 -17.88 -6.53 4.18
C GLY A 109 -16.82 -7.14 5.12
N SER A 110 -15.80 -7.82 4.61
CA SER A 110 -14.68 -8.26 5.45
C SER A 110 -13.74 -7.10 5.78
N GLU A 111 -12.93 -7.28 6.81
CA GLU A 111 -11.97 -6.29 7.28
C GLU A 111 -10.61 -6.94 7.55
N LEU A 112 -9.53 -6.17 7.40
CA LEU A 112 -8.16 -6.60 7.68
C LEU A 112 -7.41 -5.47 8.41
N ASP A 113 -6.93 -5.78 9.61
CA ASP A 113 -6.05 -4.87 10.34
C ASP A 113 -4.59 -5.12 9.96
N ILE A 114 -3.89 -4.03 9.62
CA ILE A 114 -2.50 -4.04 9.21
C ILE A 114 -1.69 -3.23 10.21
N THR A 115 -0.82 -3.90 10.97
CA THR A 115 0.12 -3.24 11.88
C THR A 115 1.30 -2.67 11.09
N THR A 116 1.63 -1.41 11.36
CA THR A 116 2.79 -0.75 10.78
C THR A 116 4.07 -1.16 11.49
N SER A 117 5.18 -1.16 10.77
CA SER A 117 6.47 -1.57 11.31
C SER A 117 7.58 -0.64 10.87
N ILE A 118 8.51 -0.38 11.78
CA ILE A 118 9.78 0.27 11.46
C ILE A 118 10.75 -0.80 10.97
N LEU A 119 11.35 -0.59 9.80
CA LEU A 119 12.41 -1.44 9.27
C LEU A 119 13.76 -0.77 9.51
N PHE A 120 14.68 -1.50 10.15
CA PHE A 120 16.06 -1.08 10.30
C PHE A 120 16.94 -1.78 9.27
N LEU A 121 18.00 -1.09 8.80
CA LEU A 121 19.01 -1.71 7.95
C LEU A 121 19.79 -2.76 8.78
N PRO A 122 20.26 -3.87 8.16
CA PRO A 122 21.00 -4.92 8.88
C PRO A 122 22.27 -4.43 9.58
N THR A 123 22.81 -3.29 9.16
CA THR A 123 24.00 -2.65 9.73
C THR A 123 23.69 -1.66 10.85
N ALA A 124 22.41 -1.46 11.19
CA ALA A 124 22.01 -0.56 12.26
C ALA A 124 22.19 -1.26 13.62
N ASP A 125 23.05 -0.69 14.46
CA ASP A 125 23.29 -1.15 15.83
C ASP A 125 22.47 -0.30 16.80
N PHE A 126 21.64 -0.96 17.61
CA PHE A 126 20.79 -0.36 18.65
C PHE A 126 21.15 -0.84 20.04
N ASN A 127 22.32 -1.45 20.24
CA ASN A 127 22.69 -2.08 21.51
C ASN A 127 22.74 -1.12 22.72
N ASP A 128 22.58 0.19 22.53
CA ASP A 128 22.47 1.18 23.59
C ASP A 128 21.33 2.21 23.39
N VAL A 129 20.32 1.87 22.57
CA VAL A 129 19.13 2.71 22.38
C VAL A 129 18.00 2.15 23.24
N TYR A 130 17.69 2.85 24.33
CA TYR A 130 16.70 2.42 25.32
C TYR A 130 15.32 3.08 25.15
N SER A 131 15.21 4.11 24.31
CA SER A 131 13.95 4.77 23.93
C SER A 131 14.10 5.48 22.58
N GLY A 132 13.01 5.51 21.80
CA GLY A 132 12.94 6.13 20.47
C GLY A 132 12.26 7.48 20.44
N GLU A 133 12.56 8.36 21.42
CA GLU A 133 12.25 9.81 21.32
C GLU A 133 13.38 10.57 20.62
#